data_AF-A0A931TEH3-F1
#
_entry.id   AF-A0A931TEH3-F1
#
_cell.length_a   1.000
_cell.length_b   1.000
_cell.length_c   1.000
_cell.angle_alpha   90.00
_cell.angle_beta   90.00
_cell.angle_gamma   90.00
#
_symmetry.space_group_name_H-M   'P 1'
#
loop_
_entity.id
_entity.type
_entity.pdbx_description
1 polymer ?
#
loop_
_entity_poly.entity_id
_entity_poly.type
_entity_poly.pdbx_seq_one_letter_code
_entity_poly.pdbx_strand_id
1 'polypeptide(L)'
;MIVVSILGVLAAIGFPIYSSMHQRARVAKAYGDARSMVGAVTLYASHNGSLPVALASLTQSSQNELGQTAGPFLVAVPASPSGWGAYSYTTATDGTYTISASGDGTTVRLP
;
A
#
# COMPACT_ATOMS: atom_id res chain seq x y z
N MET A 1 2.74 -9.09 51.79
CA MET A 1 3.32 -8.28 50.70
C MET A 1 3.80 -9.15 49.54
N ILE A 2 2.95 -10.05 49.04
CA ILE A 2 3.31 -11.01 47.97
C ILE A 2 2.57 -10.69 46.65
N VAL A 3 1.40 -10.07 46.75
CA VAL A 3 0.55 -9.69 45.61
C VAL A 3 1.18 -8.58 44.77
N VAL A 4 1.77 -7.57 45.39
CA VAL A 4 2.43 -6.45 44.69
C VAL A 4 3.59 -6.96 43.84
N SER A 5 4.36 -7.92 44.35
CA SER A 5 5.49 -8.52 43.65
C SER A 5 5.07 -9.38 42.45
N ILE A 6 3.95 -10.09 42.55
CA ILE A 6 3.43 -10.92 41.46
C ILE A 6 2.86 -10.05 40.33
N LEU A 7 2.18 -8.94 40.66
CA LEU A 7 1.68 -7.99 39.67
C LEU A 7 2.81 -7.29 38.91
N GLY A 8 3.93 -6.97 39.57
CA GLY A 8 5.10 -6.37 38.93
C GLY A 8 5.78 -7.28 37.89
N VAL A 9 5.87 -8.59 38.16
CA VAL A 9 6.44 -9.56 37.21
C VAL A 9 5.52 -9.78 36.00
N LEU A 10 4.20 -9.86 36.21
CA LEU A 10 3.23 -9.98 35.10
C LEU A 10 3.26 -8.74 34.20
N ALA A 11 3.37 -7.54 34.78
CA ALA A 11 3.48 -6.30 34.01
C ALA A 11 4.76 -6.27 33.14
N ALA A 12 5.88 -6.82 33.63
CA ALA A 12 7.15 -6.83 32.90
C ALA A 12 7.16 -7.74 31.65
N ILE A 13 6.32 -8.79 31.60
CA ILE A 13 6.27 -9.75 30.48
C ILE A 13 5.33 -9.26 29.35
N GLY A 14 4.42 -8.31 29.61
CA GLY A 14 3.39 -7.88 28.66
C GLY A 14 3.81 -6.80 27.64
N PHE A 15 4.83 -5.99 27.92
CA PHE A 15 5.20 -4.85 27.06
C PHE A 15 5.92 -5.16 25.73
N PRO A 16 6.69 -6.25 25.53
CA PRO A 16 7.48 -6.39 24.30
C PRO A 16 6.66 -6.78 23.06
N ILE A 17 5.49 -7.41 23.22
CA ILE A 17 4.77 -8.06 22.10
C ILE A 17 4.03 -7.05 21.20
N TYR A 18 3.63 -5.89 21.72
CA TYR A 18 2.83 -4.91 20.95
C TYR A 18 3.64 -4.19 19.86
N SER A 19 4.92 -3.89 20.12
CA SER A 19 5.76 -3.11 19.18
C SER A 19 5.97 -3.80 17.83
N SER A 20 6.24 -5.12 17.85
CA SER A 20 6.47 -5.93 16.66
C SER A 20 5.17 -6.25 15.90
N MET A 21 4.04 -6.37 16.61
CA MET A 21 2.73 -6.55 15.98
C MET A 21 2.30 -5.32 15.19
N HIS A 22 2.54 -4.11 15.72
CA HIS A 22 2.21 -2.86 15.01
C HIS A 22 3.08 -2.64 13.77
N GLN A 23 4.38 -2.95 13.82
CA GLN A 23 5.27 -2.88 12.65
C GLN A 23 4.80 -3.86 11.56
N ARG A 24 4.53 -5.12 11.91
CA ARG A 24 4.06 -6.13 10.95
C ARG A 24 2.71 -5.77 10.34
N ALA A 25 1.81 -5.19 11.13
CA ALA A 25 0.52 -4.71 10.63
C ALA A 25 0.69 -3.56 9.62
N ARG A 26 1.63 -2.64 9.83
CA ARG A 26 1.93 -1.56 8.88
C ARG A 26 2.52 -2.09 7.58
N VAL A 27 3.46 -3.04 7.65
CA VAL A 27 4.01 -3.73 6.46
C VAL A 27 2.89 -4.44 5.69
N ALA A 28 2.04 -5.21 6.38
CA ALA A 28 0.92 -5.92 5.75
C ALA A 28 -0.07 -4.96 5.09
N LYS A 29 -0.36 -3.83 5.73
CA LYS A 29 -1.18 -2.76 5.15
C LYS A 29 -0.53 -2.21 3.87
N ALA A 30 0.77 -1.86 3.92
CA ALA A 30 1.48 -1.35 2.75
C ALA A 30 1.45 -2.32 1.56
N TYR A 31 1.61 -3.61 1.81
CA TYR A 31 1.45 -4.65 0.80
C TYR A 31 0.02 -4.74 0.26
N GLY A 32 -0.99 -4.69 1.13
CA GLY A 32 -2.40 -4.75 0.73
C GLY A 32 -2.78 -3.57 -0.17
N ASP A 33 -2.48 -2.36 0.27
CA ASP A 33 -2.71 -1.12 -0.47
C ASP A 33 -2.01 -1.14 -1.83
N ALA A 34 -0.73 -1.52 -1.85
CA ALA A 34 0.04 -1.60 -3.08
C ALA A 34 -0.53 -2.65 -4.04
N ARG A 35 -1.00 -3.80 -3.55
CA ARG A 35 -1.63 -4.84 -4.38
C ARG A 35 -2.97 -4.39 -4.96
N SER A 36 -3.76 -3.62 -4.21
CA SER A 36 -4.96 -2.98 -4.73
C SER A 36 -4.65 -1.98 -5.85
N MET A 37 -3.58 -1.20 -5.71
CA MET A 37 -3.12 -0.29 -6.76
C MET A 37 -2.65 -1.02 -8.02
N VAL A 38 -1.90 -2.13 -7.88
CA VAL A 38 -1.51 -3.00 -9.00
C VAL A 38 -2.74 -3.53 -9.75
N GLY A 39 -3.77 -3.97 -9.01
CA GLY A 39 -5.03 -4.41 -9.62
C GLY A 39 -5.71 -3.31 -10.44
N ALA A 40 -5.75 -2.08 -9.91
CA ALA A 40 -6.31 -0.93 -10.62
C ALA A 40 -5.48 -0.53 -11.85
N VAL A 41 -4.15 -0.56 -11.77
CA VAL A 41 -3.27 -0.31 -12.92
C VAL A 41 -3.50 -1.35 -14.01
N THR A 42 -3.64 -2.63 -13.64
CA THR A 42 -3.92 -3.70 -14.59
C THR A 42 -5.27 -3.51 -15.29
N LEU A 43 -6.31 -3.13 -14.53
CA LEU A 43 -7.63 -2.85 -15.10
C LEU A 43 -7.61 -1.62 -16.02
N TYR A 44 -6.92 -0.55 -15.60
CA TYR A 44 -6.71 0.64 -16.43
C TYR A 44 -5.99 0.30 -17.75
N ALA A 45 -4.91 -0.48 -17.68
CA ALA A 45 -4.15 -0.90 -18.85
C ALA A 45 -4.98 -1.78 -19.78
N SER A 46 -5.83 -2.66 -19.23
CA SER A 46 -6.74 -3.49 -20.05
C SER A 46 -7.81 -2.66 -20.78
N HIS A 47 -8.24 -1.54 -20.20
CA HIS A 47 -9.26 -0.67 -20.79
C HIS A 47 -8.68 0.32 -21.81
N ASN A 48 -7.56 0.95 -21.46
CA ASN A 48 -6.97 2.05 -22.22
C ASN A 48 -5.83 1.60 -23.16
N GLY A 49 -5.43 0.33 -23.11
CA GLY A 49 -4.31 -0.20 -23.90
C GLY A 49 -2.93 0.33 -23.51
N SER A 50 -2.85 1.19 -22.49
CA SER A 50 -1.64 1.86 -22.02
C SER A 50 -1.61 1.96 -20.50
N LEU A 51 -0.39 2.03 -19.94
CA LEU A 51 -0.20 2.24 -18.52
C LEU A 51 -0.62 3.67 -18.12
N PRO A 52 -1.19 3.86 -16.92
CA PRO A 52 -1.51 5.19 -16.42
C PRO A 52 -0.22 6.00 -16.23
N VAL A 53 -0.27 7.32 -16.50
CA VAL A 53 0.88 8.22 -16.32
C VAL A 53 1.16 8.49 -14.84
N ALA A 54 0.12 8.46 -14.01
CA ALA A 54 0.21 8.66 -12.56
C ALA A 54 -0.86 7.87 -11.82
N LEU A 55 -0.64 7.60 -10.53
CA LEU A 55 -1.65 6.98 -9.65
C LEU A 55 -2.94 7.80 -9.57
N ALA A 56 -2.86 9.13 -9.75
CA ALA A 56 -4.03 10.00 -9.78
C ALA A 56 -4.99 9.65 -10.93
N SER A 57 -4.48 9.18 -12.08
CA SER A 57 -5.28 8.77 -13.24
C SER A 57 -6.21 7.60 -12.93
N LEU A 58 -5.88 6.78 -11.91
CA LEU A 58 -6.72 5.66 -11.48
C LEU A 58 -7.96 6.11 -10.72
N THR A 59 -7.95 7.33 -10.15
CA THR A 59 -9.07 7.88 -9.38
C THR A 59 -10.09 8.63 -10.23
N GLN A 60 -9.82 8.78 -11.52
CA GLN A 60 -10.67 9.46 -12.49
C GLN A 60 -11.27 8.44 -13.46
N SER A 61 -12.36 8.81 -14.13
CA SER A 61 -12.82 8.08 -15.31
C SER A 61 -11.86 8.34 -16.48
N SER A 62 -11.62 7.32 -17.29
CA SER A 62 -10.77 7.38 -18.48
C SER A 62 -11.57 6.92 -19.69
N GLN A 63 -11.40 7.65 -20.80
CA GLN A 63 -11.97 7.27 -22.09
C GLN A 63 -10.89 6.59 -22.94
N ASN A 64 -11.21 5.43 -23.53
CA ASN A 64 -10.29 4.75 -24.44
C ASN A 64 -10.40 5.30 -25.88
N GLU A 65 -9.53 4.84 -26.76
CA GLU A 65 -9.48 5.26 -28.18
C GLU A 65 -10.76 4.92 -28.96
N LEU A 66 -11.60 4.01 -28.44
CA LEU A 66 -12.90 3.65 -29.01
C LEU A 66 -14.05 4.52 -28.45
N GLY A 67 -13.76 5.53 -27.62
CA GLY A 67 -14.77 6.41 -27.02
C GLY A 67 -15.51 5.81 -25.83
N GLN A 68 -15.11 4.64 -25.34
CA GLN A 68 -15.71 3.97 -24.18
C GLN A 68 -15.13 4.57 -22.90
N THR A 69 -16.00 4.85 -21.92
CA THR A 69 -15.60 5.41 -20.63
C THR A 69 -15.66 4.34 -19.55
N ALA A 70 -14.59 4.21 -18.76
CA ALA A 70 -14.56 3.35 -17.59
C ALA A 70 -13.87 4.04 -16.40
N GLY A 71 -14.03 3.47 -15.22
CA GLY A 71 -13.48 3.97 -13.98
C GLY A 71 -14.53 4.62 -13.07
N PRO A 72 -14.13 5.10 -11.87
CA PRO A 72 -12.77 5.11 -11.36
C PRO A 72 -12.24 3.69 -11.08
N PHE A 73 -11.00 3.43 -11.47
CA PHE A 73 -10.34 2.12 -11.29
C PHE A 73 -9.87 1.92 -9.85
N LEU A 74 -9.80 3.02 -9.10
CA LEU A 74 -9.42 3.06 -7.70
C LEU A 74 -10.20 4.20 -7.03
N VAL A 75 -10.88 3.94 -5.91
CA VAL A 75 -11.77 4.93 -5.27
C VAL A 75 -11.01 6.16 -4.76
N ALA A 76 -9.83 5.94 -4.19
CA ALA A 76 -8.89 6.98 -3.78
C ALA A 76 -7.51 6.35 -3.59
N VAL A 77 -6.43 7.06 -3.91
CA VAL A 77 -5.07 6.57 -3.66
C VAL A 77 -4.91 6.38 -2.14
N PRO A 78 -4.66 5.15 -1.65
CA PRO A 78 -4.56 4.90 -0.23
C PRO A 78 -3.39 5.68 0.37
N ALA A 79 -3.63 6.28 1.54
CA ALA A 79 -2.57 6.93 2.30
C ALA A 79 -1.61 5.86 2.86
N SER A 80 -0.30 6.12 2.75
CA SER A 80 0.72 5.24 3.30
C SER A 80 0.52 5.05 4.81
N PRO A 81 0.95 3.89 5.38
CA PRO A 81 0.93 3.72 6.82
C PRO A 81 1.72 4.81 7.55
N SER A 82 1.34 5.12 8.80
CA SER A 82 2.07 6.14 9.58
C SER A 82 3.56 5.81 9.70
N GLY A 83 4.43 6.80 9.44
CA GLY A 83 5.88 6.63 9.42
C GLY A 83 6.46 6.04 8.12
N TRP A 84 5.63 5.79 7.11
CA TRP A 84 6.08 5.33 5.79
C TRP A 84 6.12 6.49 4.79
N GLY A 85 7.06 6.41 3.85
CA GLY A 85 7.08 7.28 2.68
C GLY A 85 5.81 7.11 1.83
N ALA A 86 5.46 8.15 1.08
CA ALA A 86 4.37 8.07 0.11
C ALA A 86 4.65 6.99 -0.94
N TYR A 87 3.59 6.43 -1.52
CA TYR A 87 3.73 5.47 -2.62
C TYR A 87 4.30 6.16 -3.86
N SER A 88 5.43 5.64 -4.33
CA SER A 88 6.06 6.03 -5.59
C SER A 88 5.59 5.09 -6.70
N TYR A 89 5.22 5.67 -7.83
CA TYR A 89 4.85 4.96 -9.05
C TYR A 89 5.83 5.34 -10.15
N THR A 90 6.44 4.33 -10.76
CA THR A 90 7.37 4.50 -11.87
C THR A 90 6.97 3.56 -12.99
N THR A 91 6.99 4.05 -14.22
CA THR A 91 6.78 3.26 -15.44
C THR A 91 8.07 3.24 -16.23
N ALA A 92 8.33 2.10 -16.87
CA ALA A 92 9.42 1.96 -17.81
C ALA A 92 8.88 1.81 -19.23
N THR A 93 9.72 2.15 -20.21
CA THR A 93 9.37 2.18 -21.63
C THR A 93 9.12 0.78 -22.21
N ASP A 94 9.51 -0.26 -21.48
CA ASP A 94 9.26 -1.67 -21.79
C ASP A 94 7.84 -2.15 -21.41
N GLY A 95 6.99 -1.24 -20.89
CA GLY A 95 5.64 -1.59 -20.44
C GLY A 95 5.61 -2.21 -19.04
N THR A 96 6.71 -2.15 -18.29
CA THR A 96 6.72 -2.50 -16.87
C THR A 96 6.41 -1.28 -16.00
N TYR A 97 5.84 -1.52 -14.83
CA TYR A 97 5.68 -0.49 -13.81
C TYR A 97 6.16 -1.01 -12.46
N THR A 98 6.31 -0.10 -11.52
CA THR A 98 6.69 -0.44 -10.15
C THR A 98 6.02 0.53 -9.21
N ILE A 99 5.33 -0.02 -8.21
CA ILE A 99 4.80 0.70 -7.06
C ILE A 99 5.70 0.38 -5.87
N SER A 100 6.22 1.40 -5.21
CA SER A 100 7.09 1.23 -4.05
C SER A 100 6.75 2.17 -2.90
N ALA A 101 6.95 1.69 -1.68
CA ALA A 101 6.92 2.51 -0.46
C ALA A 101 7.87 1.91 0.58
N SER A 102 8.50 2.77 1.37
CA SER A 102 9.47 2.39 2.40
C SER A 102 9.04 2.88 3.78
N GLY A 103 9.19 2.04 4.79
CA GLY A 103 8.94 2.37 6.19
C GLY A 103 9.25 1.19 7.10
N ASP A 104 9.37 1.46 8.40
CA ASP A 104 9.75 0.44 9.40
C ASP A 104 11.03 -0.36 9.06
N GLY A 105 11.98 0.26 8.34
CA GLY A 105 13.22 -0.42 7.89
C GLY A 105 13.02 -1.40 6.73
N THR A 106 11.84 -1.42 6.11
CA THR A 106 11.47 -2.32 5.00
C THR A 106 11.02 -1.53 3.78
N THR A 107 11.16 -2.11 2.59
CA THR A 107 10.65 -1.54 1.34
C THR A 107 9.69 -2.53 0.69
N VAL A 108 8.44 -2.11 0.51
CA VAL A 108 7.45 -2.83 -0.28
C VAL A 108 7.61 -2.39 -1.73
N ARG A 109 7.76 -3.35 -2.63
CA ARG A 109 7.88 -3.11 -4.06
C ARG A 109 7.08 -4.17 -4.81
N LEU A 110 6.14 -3.71 -5.63
CA LEU A 110 5.29 -4.57 -6.45
C LEU A 110 5.35 -4.10 -7.91
N PRO A 111 5.27 -5.04 -8.87
CA PRO A 111 5.19 -4.73 -10.28
C PRO A 111 3.83 -4.16 -10.65
#